data_AF-A0A0E9SW75-F1
#
_entry.id   AF-A0A0E9SW75-F1
#
_cell.length_a   1.000
_cell.length_b   1.000
_cell.length_c   1.000
_cell.angle_alpha   90.00
_cell.angle_beta   90.00
_cell.angle_gamma   90.00
#
_symmetry.space_group_name_H-M   'P 1'
#
loop_
_entity.id
_entity.type
_entity.pdbx_description
1 polymer ?
#
loop_
_entity_poly.entity_id
_entity_poly.type
_entity_poly.pdbx_seq_one_letter_code
_entity_poly.pdbx_strand_id
1 'polypeptide(L)' 'MLAKYGKQLEIMQIMTRVNNMVAREFQSFNLQPELDAKKQIPSIVSMLTKELYFSH' A
#
# COMPACT_ATOMS: atom_id res chain seq x y z
N MET A 1 -7.47 -0.06 2.50
CA MET A 1 -6.82 -0.69 3.67
C MET A 1 -7.18 -0.03 5.00
N LEU A 2 -7.01 1.29 5.17
CA LEU A 2 -7.37 1.99 6.41
C LEU A 2 -8.84 1.84 6.80
N ALA A 3 -9.80 2.05 5.89
CA ALA A 3 -11.22 1.91 6.21
C ALA A 3 -11.60 0.51 6.72
N LYS A 4 -10.89 -0.54 6.28
CA LYS A 4 -11.16 -1.94 6.65
C LYS A 4 -10.43 -2.37 7.91
N TYR A 5 -9.19 -1.92 8.11
CA TYR A 5 -8.28 -2.45 9.13
C TYR A 5 -7.70 -1.41 10.08
N GLY A 6 -8.01 -0.12 9.92
CA GLY A 6 -7.40 0.99 10.66
C GLY A 6 -7.52 0.87 12.17
N LYS A 7 -8.61 0.29 12.67
CA LYS A 7 -8.84 0.09 14.12
C LYS A 7 -8.31 -1.24 14.68
N GLN A 8 -7.76 -2.11 13.83
CA GLN A 8 -7.45 -3.50 14.18
C GLN A 8 -5.96 -3.85 14.00
N LEU A 9 -5.27 -3.17 13.08
CA LEU A 9 -3.90 -3.49 12.71
C LEU A 9 -2.97 -2.31 12.94
N GLU A 10 -1.70 -2.65 13.17
CA GLU A 10 -0.60 -1.70 13.29
C GLU A 10 -0.32 -1.05 11.92
N ILE A 11 0.14 0.21 11.89
CA ILE A 11 0.31 0.97 10.65
C ILE A 11 1.19 0.26 9.61
N MET A 12 2.28 -0.40 10.01
CA MET A 12 3.18 -1.10 9.09
C MET A 12 2.49 -2.31 8.47
N GLN A 13 1.64 -3.03 9.23
CA GLN A 13 0.84 -4.12 8.66
C GLN A 13 -0.14 -3.60 7.60
N ILE A 14 -0.76 -2.45 7.86
CA ILE A 14 -1.66 -1.78 6.90
C ILE A 14 -0.88 -1.39 5.64
N MET A 15 0.29 -0.76 5.80
CA MET A 15 1.14 -0.34 4.68
C MET A 15 1.66 -1.53 3.87
N THR A 16 2.05 -2.63 4.50
CA THR A 16 2.42 -3.87 3.80
C THR A 16 1.26 -4.42 2.96
N ARG A 17 0.03 -4.37 3.49
CA ARG A 17 -1.16 -4.79 2.72
C ARG A 17 -1.46 -3.83 1.56
N VAL A 18 -1.21 -2.52 1.73
CA VAL A 18 -1.28 -1.56 0.62
C VAL A 18 -0.25 -1.90 -0.46
N ASN A 19 1.00 -2.23 -0.08
CA ASN A 19 2.02 -2.66 -1.03
C ASN A 19 1.59 -3.88 -1.83
N ASN A 20 1.03 -4.90 -1.17
CA ASN A 20 0.53 -6.09 -1.84
C ASN A 20 -0.63 -5.77 -2.80
N MET A 21 -1.58 -4.97 -2.35
CA MET A 21 -2.74 -4.53 -3.13
C MET A 21 -2.30 -3.80 -4.40
N VAL A 22 -1.43 -2.79 -4.28
CA VAL A 22 -0.89 -2.03 -5.42
C VAL A 22 -0.15 -2.95 -6.39
N ALA A 23 0.71 -3.84 -5.90
CA ALA A 23 1.50 -4.73 -6.75
C ALA A 23 0.64 -5.75 -7.51
N ARG A 24 -0.45 -6.24 -6.92
CA ARG A 24 -1.25 -7.33 -7.51
C ARG A 24 -2.45 -6.82 -8.30
N GLU A 25 -3.16 -5.84 -7.76
CA GLU A 25 -4.48 -5.43 -8.27
C GLU A 25 -4.39 -4.29 -9.30
N PHE A 26 -3.25 -3.61 -9.41
CA PHE A 26 -3.11 -2.46 -10.31
C PHE A 26 -2.11 -2.71 -11.43
N GLN A 27 -2.47 -2.24 -12.62
CA GLN A 27 -1.65 -2.23 -13.82
C GLN A 27 -2.04 -1.01 -14.64
N SER A 28 -1.08 -0.31 -15.25
CA SER A 28 -1.41 0.82 -16.12
C SER A 28 -2.14 0.35 -17.38
N PHE A 29 -3.09 1.17 -17.83
CA PHE A 29 -3.68 1.08 -19.16
C PHE A 29 -3.31 2.34 -19.93
N ASN A 30 -2.69 2.20 -21.10
CA ASN A 30 -2.34 3.32 -21.96
C ASN A 30 -2.43 2.95 -23.45
N LEU A 31 -2.78 3.91 -24.30
CA LEU A 31 -2.78 3.74 -25.75
C LEU A 31 -1.37 3.66 -26.34
N GLN A 32 -0.37 4.25 -25.66
CA GLN A 32 1.03 4.14 -26.01
C GLN A 32 1.59 2.81 -25.45
N PRO A 33 2.03 1.86 -26.30
CA PRO A 33 2.48 0.53 -25.84
C PRO A 33 3.64 0.59 -24.85
N GLU A 34 4.48 1.62 -24.95
CA GLU A 34 5.62 1.85 -24.06
C GLU A 34 5.22 2.15 -22.62
N LEU A 35 4.00 2.65 -22.40
CA LEU A 35 3.45 3.07 -21.10
C LEU A 35 2.34 2.15 -20.61
N ASP A 36 1.90 1.21 -21.45
CA ASP A 36 0.88 0.22 -21.12
C ASP A 36 1.44 -0.92 -20.28
N ALA A 37 0.54 -1.62 -19.58
CA ALA A 37 0.81 -2.83 -18.83
C ALA A 37 1.87 -2.72 -17.71
N LYS A 38 2.21 -1.51 -17.26
CA LYS A 38 3.24 -1.28 -16.22
C LYS A 38 2.70 -1.59 -14.83
N LYS A 39 3.61 -2.02 -13.96
CA LYS A 39 3.33 -2.38 -12.57
C LYS A 39 3.98 -1.38 -11.62
N GLN A 40 3.51 -1.34 -10.38
CA GLN A 40 4.02 -0.42 -9.36
C GLN A 40 4.17 -1.13 -8.01
N ILE A 41 5.12 -0.66 -7.20
CA ILE A 41 5.28 -0.99 -5.79
C ILE A 41 5.50 0.31 -4.99
N PRO A 42 4.72 0.57 -3.92
CA PRO A 42 5.00 1.69 -3.03
C PRO A 42 6.23 1.42 -2.14
N SER A 43 6.89 2.49 -1.70
CA SER A 43 8.02 2.44 -0.77
C SER A 43 7.65 3.16 0.53
N ILE A 44 7.86 2.50 1.67
CA ILE A 44 7.63 3.07 3.00
C ILE A 44 8.96 3.14 3.72
N VAL A 45 9.27 4.33 4.25
CA VAL A 45 10.40 4.56 5.14
C VAL A 45 9.85 4.99 6.48
N SER A 46 10.20 4.26 7.54
CA SER A 46 9.72 4.53 8.90
C SER A 46 10.90 4.86 9.81
N MET A 47 10.75 5.93 10.58
CA MET A 47 11.59 6.26 11.74
C MET A 47 10.79 6.17 13.04
N LEU A 48 9.62 5.53 13.01
CA LEU A 48 8.83 5.30 14.20
C LEU A 48 9.64 4.45 15.18
N THR A 49 9.65 4.87 16.44
CA THR A 49 10.36 4.15 17.51
C THR A 49 9.45 3.24 18.32
N LYS A 50 8.16 3.20 17.96
CA LYS A 50 7.10 2.40 18.58
C LYS A 50 6.06 2.02 17.53
N GLU A 51 5.28 0.98 17.84
CA GLU A 51 4.09 0.59 17.08
C GLU A 51 3.03 1.69 17.12
N LEU A 52 2.33 1.88 16.00
CA LEU A 52 1.24 2.86 15.89
C LEU A 52 -0.08 2.15 15.54
N TYR A 53 -1.06 2.31 16.44
CA TYR A 53 -2.44 1.86 16.26
C TYR A 53 -3.40 3.06 16.31
N PHE A 54 -4.45 3.06 15.47
CA PHE A 54 -5.50 4.08 15.49
C PHE A 54 -6.69 3.67 16.37
N SER A 55 -6.43 3.07 17.53
CA SER A 55 -7.45 2.46 18.41
C SER A 55 -8.28 3.45 19.24
N HIS A 56 -8.35 4.72 18.82
CA HIS A 56 -9.17 5.77 19.44
C HIS A 56 -10.24 6.26 18.47
#